data_AF-A0ABD0RZY4-F1
#
_entry.id   AF-A0ABD0RZY4-F1
#
_cell.length_a   1.000
_cell.length_b   1.000
_cell.length_c   1.000
_cell.angle_alpha   90.00
_cell.angle_beta   90.00
_cell.angle_gamma   90.00
#
_symmetry.space_group_name_H-M   'P 1'
#
loop_
_entity.id
_entity.type
_entity.pdbx_description
1 polymer ?
#
loop_
_entity_poly.entity_id
_entity_poly.type
_entity_poly.pdbx_seq_one_letter_code
_entity_poly.pdbx_strand_id
1 'polypeptide(L)' 'RPQPPRRLNVPQKGVESNKLRLHWTAGGDGSSPVRYFTLQTLELPDGEWKTHTSSIGHNNTSWEVDR' A
#
# COMPACT_ATOMS: atom_id res chain seq x y z
N ARG A 1 -2.64 -19.82 2.31
CA ARG A 1 -3.03 -18.63 1.53
C ARG A 1 -2.55 -17.40 2.30
N PRO A 2 -1.81 -16.48 1.64
CA PRO A 2 -1.31 -15.29 2.31
C PRO A 2 -2.46 -14.49 2.89
N GLN A 3 -2.27 -14.00 4.10
CA GLN A 3 -3.25 -13.17 4.79
C GLN A 3 -3.21 -11.74 4.22
N PRO A 4 -4.36 -11.03 4.19
CA PRO A 4 -4.38 -9.64 3.75
C PRO A 4 -3.47 -8.78 4.65
N PRO A 5 -2.83 -7.74 4.10
CA PRO A 5 -2.07 -6.78 4.90
C PRO A 5 -2.98 -6.11 5.93
N ARG A 6 -2.45 -5.88 7.11
CA ARG A 6 -3.17 -5.31 8.25
C ARG A 6 -2.63 -3.91 8.57
N ARG A 7 -3.40 -3.15 9.36
CA ARG A 7 -2.97 -1.84 9.89
C ARG A 7 -2.50 -0.87 8.78
N LEU A 8 -3.22 -0.82 7.66
CA LEU A 8 -2.95 0.19 6.63
C LEU A 8 -3.18 1.57 7.25
N ASN A 9 -2.14 2.38 7.29
CA ASN A 9 -2.17 3.73 7.85
C ASN A 9 -1.39 4.69 6.97
N VAL A 10 -1.86 5.92 6.93
CA VAL A 10 -1.22 7.03 6.22
C VAL A 10 -1.02 8.15 7.26
N PRO A 11 0.15 8.22 7.91
CA PRO A 11 0.42 9.27 8.88
C PRO A 11 0.38 10.62 8.18
N GLN A 12 -0.29 11.61 8.78
CA GLN A 12 -0.41 12.96 8.21
C GLN A 12 0.97 13.59 7.92
N LYS A 13 2.00 13.24 8.71
CA LYS A 13 3.40 13.65 8.47
C LYS A 13 3.99 13.13 7.16
N GLY A 14 3.47 12.02 6.64
CA GLY A 14 3.84 11.45 5.35
C GLY A 14 2.94 11.91 4.20
N VAL A 15 2.07 12.90 4.43
CA VAL A 15 1.25 13.53 3.39
C VAL A 15 1.96 14.80 2.95
N GLU A 16 2.56 14.77 1.77
CA GLU A 16 3.15 15.92 1.10
C GLU A 16 2.26 16.35 -0.07
N SER A 17 2.56 17.50 -0.69
CA SER A 17 1.77 18.05 -1.80
C SER A 17 1.63 17.07 -2.97
N ASN A 18 2.70 16.34 -3.31
CA ASN A 18 2.72 15.38 -4.43
C ASN A 18 3.05 13.95 -4.00
N LYS A 19 3.24 13.70 -2.70
CA LYS A 19 3.69 12.40 -2.19
C LYS A 19 2.86 11.94 -1.02
N LEU A 20 2.66 10.64 -0.93
CA LEU A 20 1.93 10.02 0.16
C LEU A 20 2.70 8.80 0.65
N ARG A 21 2.99 8.74 1.94
CA ARG A 21 3.64 7.58 2.55
C ARG A 21 2.61 6.68 3.23
N LEU A 22 2.46 5.48 2.70
CA LEU A 22 1.64 4.42 3.30
C LEU A 22 2.49 3.51 4.16
N HIS A 23 1.90 3.04 5.25
CA HIS A 23 2.46 2.03 6.13
C HIS A 23 1.44 0.90 6.31
N TRP A 24 1.89 -0.34 6.27
CA TRP A 24 1.06 -1.50 6.58
C TRP A 24 1.89 -2.58 7.25
N THR A 25 1.23 -3.56 7.85
CA THR A 25 1.85 -4.78 8.36
C THR A 25 1.57 -5.90 7.37
N ALA A 26 2.61 -6.54 6.84
CA ALA A 26 2.45 -7.73 6.01
C ALA A 26 1.70 -8.81 6.81
N GLY A 27 0.66 -9.39 6.21
CA GLY A 27 -0.05 -10.51 6.82
C GLY A 27 0.83 -11.75 6.89
N GLY A 28 0.45 -12.73 7.72
CA GLY A 28 1.12 -14.03 7.75
C GLY A 28 1.14 -14.66 6.35
N ASP A 29 2.32 -15.11 5.93
CA ASP A 29 2.57 -15.78 4.65
C ASP A 29 1.82 -17.11 4.53
N GLY A 30 1.38 -17.72 5.64
CA GLY A 30 0.36 -18.77 5.65
C GLY A 30 0.58 -19.83 4.57
N SER A 31 1.62 -20.64 4.72
CA SER A 31 2.06 -21.72 3.81
C SER A 31 2.21 -21.35 2.32
N SER A 32 2.23 -20.07 1.95
CA SER A 32 2.30 -19.62 0.56
C SER A 32 2.97 -18.23 0.47
N PRO A 33 4.18 -18.12 -0.08
CA PRO A 33 4.92 -16.86 -0.06
C PRO A 33 4.19 -15.73 -0.80
N VAL A 34 4.06 -14.58 -0.15
CA VAL A 34 3.63 -13.33 -0.80
C VAL A 34 4.72 -12.94 -1.80
N ARG A 35 4.35 -12.60 -3.04
CA ARG A 35 5.32 -12.20 -4.08
C ARG A 35 5.46 -10.68 -4.14
N TYR A 36 4.32 -9.99 -4.24
CA TYR A 36 4.24 -8.54 -4.31
C TYR A 36 2.89 -8.05 -3.77
N PHE A 37 2.83 -6.77 -3.41
CA PHE A 37 1.60 -6.04 -3.16
C PHE A 37 1.31 -5.10 -4.34
N THR A 38 0.02 -4.88 -4.60
CA THR A 38 -0.46 -3.83 -5.50
C THR A 38 -1.08 -2.72 -4.68
N LEU A 39 -0.77 -1.47 -5.02
CA LEU A 39 -1.35 -0.30 -4.36
C LEU A 39 -2.42 0.32 -5.26
N GLN A 40 -3.59 0.60 -4.67
CA GLN A 40 -4.64 1.36 -5.33
C GLN A 40 -4.98 2.57 -4.44
N THR A 41 -5.13 3.74 -5.05
CA THR A 41 -5.48 4.99 -4.36
C THR A 41 -6.75 5.56 -4.96
N LEU A 42 -7.61 6.11 -4.11
CA LEU A 42 -8.86 6.77 -4.49
C LEU A 42 -8.81 8.21 -3.97
N GLU A 43 -9.02 9.18 -4.85
CA GLU A 43 -9.23 10.57 -4.44
C GLU A 43 -10.71 10.75 -4.06
N LEU A 44 -10.99 11.27 -2.87
CA LEU A 44 -12.35 11.50 -2.40
C LEU A 44 -12.82 12.92 -2.79
N PRO A 45 -14.14 13.14 -2.99
CA PRO A 45 -15.23 12.19 -2.77
C PRO A 45 -15.53 11.25 -3.95
N ASP A 46 -15.26 11.65 -5.19
CA ASP A 46 -15.75 10.96 -6.40
C ASP A 46 -14.65 10.57 -7.40
N GLY A 47 -13.40 10.46 -6.95
CA GLY A 47 -12.30 10.04 -7.80
C GLY A 47 -12.41 8.57 -8.22
N GLU A 48 -11.53 8.16 -9.14
CA GLU A 48 -11.42 6.77 -9.58
C GLU A 48 -10.27 6.04 -8.88
N TRP A 49 -10.38 4.71 -8.78
CA TRP A 49 -9.30 3.87 -8.25
C TRP A 49 -8.11 3.88 -9.22
N LYS A 50 -7.06 4.61 -8.87
CA LYS A 50 -5.78 4.60 -9.57
C LYS A 50 -4.95 3.42 -9.07
N THR A 51 -4.60 2.49 -9.95
CA THR A 51 -3.70 1.38 -9.63
C THR A 51 -2.27 1.78 -9.93
N HIS A 52 -1.42 1.75 -8.91
CA HIS A 52 0.01 1.99 -9.05
C HIS A 52 0.66 0.72 -9.59
N THR A 53 1.28 0.82 -10.77
CA THR A 53 1.88 -0.31 -11.49
C THR A 53 3.20 -0.79 -10.87
N SER A 54 3.76 -0.04 -9.93
CA SER A 54 4.95 -0.47 -9.18
C SER A 54 4.60 -1.63 -8.27
N SER A 55 5.15 -2.81 -8.58
CA SER A 55 5.01 -3.99 -7.73
C SER A 55 5.81 -3.79 -6.46
N ILE A 56 5.12 -3.70 -5.32
CA ILE A 56 5.74 -3.50 -4.01
C ILE A 56 6.27 -4.85 -3.53
N GLY A 57 7.55 -4.93 -3.19
CA GLY A 57 8.16 -6.15 -2.64
C GLY A 57 7.42 -6.66 -1.42
N HIS A 58 7.27 -7.99 -1.29
CA HIS A 58 6.56 -8.62 -0.17
C HIS A 58 7.17 -8.33 1.21
N ASN A 59 8.45 -7.97 1.26
CA ASN A 59 9.19 -7.57 2.45
C ASN A 59 8.96 -6.09 2.83
N ASN A 60 8.35 -5.29 1.96
CA ASN A 60 8.08 -3.89 2.23
C ASN A 60 6.85 -3.76 3.14
N THR A 61 6.99 -2.91 4.16
CA THR A 61 5.91 -2.51 5.08
C THR A 61 5.57 -1.02 4.96
N SER A 62 6.21 -0.33 4.02
CA SER A 62 5.94 1.07 3.69
C SER A 62 6.17 1.32 2.21
N TRP A 63 5.40 2.26 1.65
CA TRP A 63 5.53 2.69 0.25
C TRP A 63 5.30 4.19 0.14
N GLU A 64 6.09 4.83 -0.70
CA GLU A 64 5.87 6.22 -1.09
C GLU A 64 5.19 6.21 -2.46
N VAL A 65 4.04 6.88 -2.55
CA VAL A 65 3.28 7.00 -3.78
C VAL A 65 3.22 8.46 -4.20
N ASP A 66 3.61 8.72 -5.44
CA ASP A 66 3.42 10.01 -6.08
C ASP A 66 1.95 10.15 -6.52
N ARG A 67 1.35 11.32 -6.29
CA ARG A 67 -0.06 11.62 -6.60
C ARG A 67 -0.27 11.97 -8.07
#